data_AF-A0A9P4HE21-F1
#
_entry.id   AF-A0A9P4HE21-F1
#
_cell.length_a   1.000
_cell.length_b   1.000
_cell.length_c   1.000
_cell.angle_alpha   90.00
_cell.angle_beta   90.00
_cell.angle_gamma   90.00
#
_symmetry.space_group_name_H-M   'P 1'
#
loop_
_entity.id
_entity.type
_entity.pdbx_description
1 polymer ?
#
loop_
_entity_poly.entity_id
_entity_poly.type
_entity_poly.pdbx_seq_one_letter_code
_entity_poly.pdbx_strand_id
1 'polypeptide(L)'
;MFRTGRRKLQEPWFPVVVAFMALGVAFYYLRSRSSSIPSASKPSRVDEQPCQASDADQRLDQRLDQRLNAMIAEERAYHERFMREAIAMAELALKSDETPVGCVFVRDGEIIGRGMNETNRTLNGTRHAEFVAIAGILSKHPIKILNETDLYVTVEPCVMCASMLRQYGIRAVYFGCWNERFGGTGGVLNCHSDPSIDKPYPVTGGIFREEAIMLLRKFYVQENEKAPEPKQKKTRELKTEILPMDIHAPKSTPSPALPTPPLAKVAVPTPLLTPALP
;
A
#
# COMPACT_ATOMS: atom_id res chain seq x y z
N MET A 1 19.71 -22.90 42.75
CA MET A 1 20.86 -22.02 42.47
C MET A 1 21.00 -21.98 40.96
N PHE A 2 20.70 -20.92 40.23
CA PHE A 2 21.10 -19.53 40.39
C PHE A 2 19.95 -18.56 40.08
N ARG A 3 20.02 -17.41 40.76
CA ARG A 3 19.10 -16.28 40.77
C ARG A 3 19.90 -15.09 40.27
N THR A 4 19.43 -14.35 39.27
CA THR A 4 19.76 -12.94 38.92
C THR A 4 19.26 -12.67 37.49
N GLY A 5 18.55 -11.61 37.11
CA GLY A 5 18.02 -10.44 37.78
C GLY A 5 17.30 -9.61 36.71
N ARG A 6 15.99 -9.37 36.87
CA ARG A 6 15.23 -8.47 35.98
C ARG A 6 15.70 -7.03 36.23
N ARG A 7 16.40 -6.43 35.28
CA ARG A 7 16.53 -4.96 35.22
C ARG A 7 15.30 -4.41 34.51
N LYS A 8 14.46 -3.68 35.25
CA LYS A 8 13.46 -2.78 34.65
C LYS A 8 14.24 -1.61 34.02
N LEU A 9 14.29 -1.52 32.70
CA LEU A 9 14.58 -0.26 32.04
C LEU A 9 13.29 0.58 32.05
N GLN A 10 13.31 1.64 32.85
CA GLN A 10 12.42 2.79 32.67
C GLN A 10 13.01 3.62 31.53
N GLU A 11 12.28 3.74 30.42
CA GLU A 11 12.62 4.63 29.30
C GLU A 11 11.67 5.85 29.34
N PRO A 12 12.19 7.09 29.31
CA PRO A 12 11.44 8.31 29.59
C PRO A 12 10.93 8.97 28.30
N TRP A 13 10.02 8.32 27.57
CA TRP A 13 9.45 8.92 26.35
C TRP A 13 7.92 8.85 26.26
N PHE A 14 7.27 8.30 27.29
CA PHE A 14 5.81 8.22 27.36
C PHE A 14 5.06 9.55 27.57
N PRO A 15 5.60 10.64 28.17
CA PRO A 15 4.77 11.83 28.41
C PRO A 15 4.62 12.74 27.18
N VAL A 16 5.45 12.60 26.14
CA VAL A 16 5.39 13.50 24.96
C VAL A 16 4.31 13.05 23.97
N VAL A 17 4.19 11.74 23.69
CA VAL A 17 3.17 11.22 22.76
C VAL A 17 1.76 11.26 23.36
N VAL A 18 1.64 11.06 24.69
CA VAL A 18 0.36 11.18 25.39
C VAL A 18 -0.11 12.64 25.46
N ALA A 19 0.80 13.63 25.53
CA ALA A 19 0.44 15.05 25.49
C ALA A 19 -0.16 15.49 24.14
N PHE A 20 0.32 14.94 23.02
CA PHE A 20 -0.24 15.26 21.69
C PHE A 20 -1.62 14.63 21.45
N MET A 21 -1.86 13.41 21.93
CA MET A 21 -3.22 12.82 21.88
C MET A 21 -4.19 13.48 22.87
N ALA A 22 -3.73 13.88 24.06
CA ALA A 22 -4.57 14.56 25.05
C ALA A 22 -5.01 15.96 24.57
N LEU A 23 -4.16 16.69 23.83
CA LEU A 23 -4.54 17.97 23.23
C LEU A 23 -5.56 17.82 22.10
N GLY A 24 -5.42 16.80 21.24
CA GLY A 24 -6.38 16.53 20.16
C GLY A 24 -7.75 16.07 20.67
N VAL A 25 -7.77 15.19 21.68
CA VAL A 25 -9.03 14.74 22.31
C VAL A 25 -9.65 15.84 23.17
N ALA A 26 -8.87 16.67 23.87
CA ALA A 26 -9.39 17.81 24.61
C ALA A 26 -10.01 18.87 23.69
N PHE A 27 -9.43 19.13 22.51
CA PHE A 27 -10.04 20.03 21.53
C PHE A 27 -11.35 19.47 20.95
N TYR A 28 -11.42 18.16 20.73
CA TYR A 28 -12.66 17.49 20.30
C TYR A 28 -13.73 17.47 21.40
N TYR A 29 -13.34 17.20 22.67
CA TYR A 29 -14.26 17.17 23.81
C TYR A 29 -14.73 18.56 24.26
N LEU A 30 -13.90 19.61 24.16
CA LEU A 30 -14.34 20.98 24.42
C LEU A 30 -15.29 21.48 23.32
N ARG A 31 -15.11 21.01 22.07
CA ARG A 31 -16.04 21.29 20.96
C ARG A 31 -17.35 20.48 21.05
N SER A 32 -17.35 19.32 21.72
CA SER A 32 -18.55 18.49 21.90
C SER A 32 -19.36 18.82 23.17
N ARG A 33 -18.81 19.62 24.10
CA ARG A 33 -19.51 20.02 25.35
C ARG A 33 -20.31 21.32 25.25
N SER A 34 -20.25 22.03 24.12
CA SER A 34 -21.09 23.19 23.85
C SER A 34 -22.54 22.83 23.42
N SER A 35 -22.91 21.55 23.44
CA SER A 35 -24.22 21.06 23.00
C SER A 35 -25.01 20.39 24.13
N SER A 36 -25.26 21.11 25.23
CA SER A 36 -26.29 20.72 26.19
C SER A 36 -26.77 21.91 27.01
N ILE A 37 -27.91 22.50 26.62
CA ILE A 37 -28.70 23.41 27.45
C ILE A 37 -29.97 22.67 27.90
N PRO A 38 -30.36 22.70 29.19
CA PRO A 38 -31.63 22.17 29.65
C PRO A 38 -32.81 23.13 29.36
N SER A 39 -33.98 22.54 29.14
CA SER A 39 -35.26 23.19 28.89
C SER A 39 -35.70 24.17 30.00
N ALA A 40 -35.84 25.46 29.69
CA ALA A 40 -36.78 26.37 30.35
C ALA A 40 -37.02 27.66 29.53
N SER A 41 -38.31 27.98 29.33
CA SER A 41 -38.96 29.24 28.92
C SER A 41 -38.27 30.14 27.87
N LYS A 42 -38.92 30.31 26.70
CA LYS A 42 -38.58 31.27 25.64
C LYS A 42 -38.31 32.68 26.18
N PRO A 43 -37.10 33.24 25.98
CA PRO A 43 -36.91 34.68 25.81
C PRO A 43 -36.80 35.00 24.32
N SER A 44 -37.09 36.25 23.99
CA SER A 44 -37.08 36.84 22.65
C SER A 44 -35.82 36.54 21.84
N ARG A 45 -36.03 36.31 20.54
CA ARG A 45 -35.04 36.20 19.47
C ARG A 45 -33.97 37.28 19.61
N VAL A 46 -32.80 36.92 20.16
CA VAL A 46 -31.58 37.70 20.02
C VAL A 46 -30.87 37.09 18.82
N ASP A 47 -30.67 37.90 17.78
CA ASP A 47 -29.95 37.50 16.58
C ASP A 47 -28.51 37.09 16.95
N GLU A 48 -28.21 35.79 16.87
CA GLU A 48 -26.82 35.31 16.95
C GLU A 48 -26.10 35.73 15.67
N GLN A 49 -25.37 36.85 15.73
CA GLN A 49 -24.40 37.22 14.72
C GLN A 49 -23.19 36.27 14.82
N PRO A 50 -22.74 35.65 13.70
CA PRO A 50 -21.50 34.89 13.69
C PRO A 50 -20.36 35.80 14.13
N CYS A 51 -19.56 35.38 15.10
CA CYS A 51 -18.33 36.08 15.46
C CYS A 51 -17.46 36.20 14.20
N GLN A 52 -17.30 37.41 13.68
CA GLN A 52 -16.46 37.66 12.52
C GLN A 52 -15.01 37.46 12.95
N ALA A 53 -14.35 36.41 12.47
CA ALA A 53 -12.92 36.21 12.66
C ALA A 53 -12.20 37.49 12.20
N SER A 54 -11.38 38.07 13.06
CA SER A 54 -10.70 39.33 12.75
C SER A 54 -9.84 39.17 11.50
N ASP A 55 -9.62 40.25 10.73
CA ASP A 55 -8.75 40.22 9.54
C ASP A 55 -7.35 39.66 9.85
N ALA A 56 -6.89 39.78 11.10
CA ALA A 56 -5.64 39.21 11.58
C ALA A 56 -5.70 37.68 11.72
N ASP A 57 -6.80 37.12 12.23
CA ASP A 57 -7.00 35.67 12.37
C ASP A 57 -7.10 34.98 11.00
N GLN A 58 -7.84 35.58 10.06
CA GLN A 58 -7.96 35.06 8.69
C GLN A 58 -6.61 35.04 7.96
N ARG A 59 -5.76 36.06 8.17
CA ARG A 59 -4.41 36.12 7.61
C ARG A 59 -3.46 35.10 8.26
N LEU A 60 -3.67 34.76 9.53
CA LEU A 60 -2.87 33.74 10.21
C LEU A 60 -3.22 32.34 9.68
N ASP A 61 -4.51 32.02 9.54
CA ASP A 61 -4.99 30.76 8.98
C ASP A 61 -4.48 30.55 7.53
N GLN A 62 -4.58 31.57 6.68
CA GLN A 62 -4.05 31.51 5.31
C GLN A 62 -2.54 31.23 5.26
N ARG A 63 -1.76 31.81 6.20
CA ARG A 63 -0.30 31.56 6.29
C ARG A 63 0.01 30.16 6.79
N LEU A 64 -0.79 29.61 7.70
CA LEU A 64 -0.65 28.24 8.18
C LEU A 64 -0.96 27.25 7.05
N ASP A 65 -2.04 27.45 6.31
CA ASP A 65 -2.40 26.65 5.13
C ASP A 65 -1.31 26.70 4.07
N GLN A 66 -0.77 27.88 3.78
CA GLN A 66 0.31 28.04 2.81
C GLN A 66 1.59 27.29 3.23
N ARG A 67 1.95 27.35 4.53
CA ARG A 67 3.09 26.60 5.07
C ARG A 67 2.86 25.09 5.02
N LEU A 68 1.67 24.64 5.39
CA LEU A 68 1.29 23.22 5.34
C LEU A 68 1.37 22.70 3.89
N ASN A 69 0.82 23.45 2.94
CA ASN A 69 0.88 23.09 1.52
C ASN A 69 2.32 23.04 1.00
N ALA A 70 3.19 23.96 1.43
CA ALA A 70 4.60 23.94 1.05
C ALA A 70 5.33 22.71 1.61
N MET A 71 5.09 22.36 2.88
CA MET A 71 5.66 21.16 3.51
C MET A 71 5.19 19.88 2.80
N ILE A 72 3.90 19.78 2.47
CA ILE A 72 3.33 18.65 1.71
C ILE A 72 3.95 18.57 0.31
N ALA A 73 4.17 19.71 -0.35
CA ALA A 73 4.79 19.76 -1.67
C ALA A 73 6.26 19.29 -1.63
N GLU A 74 7.01 19.66 -0.59
CA GLU A 74 8.40 19.22 -0.40
C GLU A 74 8.50 17.71 -0.14
N GLU A 75 7.64 17.18 0.74
CA GLU A 75 7.55 15.74 1.01
C GLU A 75 7.16 14.95 -0.26
N ARG A 76 6.19 15.46 -1.01
CA ARG A 76 5.80 14.87 -2.30
C ARG A 76 6.95 14.86 -3.30
N ALA A 77 7.67 15.97 -3.44
CA ALA A 77 8.83 16.07 -4.32
C ALA A 77 9.97 15.12 -3.91
N TYR A 78 10.12 14.85 -2.60
CA TYR A 78 11.03 13.85 -2.09
C TYR A 78 10.65 12.45 -2.59
N HIS A 79 9.40 12.01 -2.47
CA HIS A 79 8.98 10.69 -2.94
C HIS A 79 8.97 10.57 -4.47
N GLU A 80 8.59 11.62 -5.19
CA GLU A 80 8.59 11.66 -6.65
C GLU A 80 9.99 11.44 -7.24
N ARG A 81 11.05 11.96 -6.61
CA ARG A 81 12.43 11.75 -7.11
C ARG A 81 12.81 10.27 -7.17
N PHE A 82 12.39 9.47 -6.18
CA PHE A 82 12.72 8.05 -6.12
C PHE A 82 11.75 7.22 -6.97
N MET A 83 10.49 7.64 -7.06
CA MET A 83 9.55 7.01 -7.99
C MET A 83 10.00 7.20 -9.45
N ARG A 84 10.59 8.35 -9.81
CA ARG A 84 11.24 8.57 -11.11
C ARG A 84 12.32 7.51 -11.41
N GLU A 85 13.16 7.18 -10.43
CA GLU A 85 14.18 6.14 -10.56
C GLU A 85 13.56 4.74 -10.72
N ALA A 86 12.46 4.46 -10.01
CA ALA A 86 11.69 3.22 -10.21
C ALA A 86 11.07 3.15 -11.62
N ILE A 87 10.58 4.27 -12.15
CA ILE A 87 10.08 4.37 -13.53
C ILE A 87 11.19 4.11 -14.55
N ALA A 88 12.40 4.65 -14.33
CA ALA A 88 13.53 4.36 -15.21
C ALA A 88 13.87 2.85 -15.25
N MET A 89 13.76 2.15 -14.11
CA MET A 89 13.90 0.69 -14.06
C MET A 89 12.77 -0.04 -14.81
N ALA A 90 11.53 0.46 -14.71
CA ALA A 90 10.39 -0.10 -15.43
C ALA A 90 10.51 0.10 -16.96
N GLU A 91 11.03 1.23 -17.40
CA GLU A 91 11.36 1.48 -18.81
C GLU A 91 12.46 0.54 -19.32
N LEU A 92 13.46 0.23 -18.48
CA LEU A 92 14.50 -0.74 -18.82
C LEU A 92 13.92 -2.16 -18.97
N ALA A 93 13.00 -2.57 -18.09
CA ALA A 93 12.27 -3.83 -18.23
C ALA A 93 11.48 -3.87 -19.54
N LEU A 94 10.74 -2.80 -19.87
CA LEU A 94 10.00 -2.71 -21.12
C LEU A 94 10.89 -2.88 -22.35
N LYS A 95 12.07 -2.23 -22.35
CA LYS A 95 13.08 -2.33 -23.43
C LYS A 95 13.71 -3.73 -23.51
N SER A 96 13.61 -4.53 -22.46
CA SER A 96 14.18 -5.87 -22.34
C SER A 96 13.12 -6.98 -22.51
N ASP A 97 11.94 -6.65 -23.06
CA ASP A 97 10.79 -7.55 -23.20
C ASP A 97 10.34 -8.19 -21.87
N GLU A 98 10.49 -7.49 -20.75
CA GLU A 98 9.97 -7.87 -19.45
C GLU A 98 8.74 -7.04 -19.09
N THR A 99 7.93 -7.55 -18.17
CA THR A 99 6.80 -6.76 -17.64
C THR A 99 7.35 -5.48 -17.00
N PRO A 100 6.85 -4.28 -17.33
CA PRO A 100 7.48 -3.01 -16.96
C PRO A 100 7.18 -2.62 -15.51
N VAL A 101 7.71 -3.42 -14.59
CA VAL A 101 7.72 -3.17 -13.16
C VAL A 101 9.17 -2.92 -12.75
N GLY A 102 9.38 -1.77 -12.14
CA GLY A 102 10.68 -1.32 -11.64
C GLY A 102 10.57 -0.83 -10.22
N CYS A 103 11.64 -0.97 -9.46
CA CYS A 103 11.68 -0.51 -8.08
C CYS A 103 13.07 -0.03 -7.64
N VAL A 104 13.09 0.79 -6.60
CA VAL A 104 14.29 1.20 -5.87
C VAL A 104 14.06 1.11 -4.36
N PHE A 105 15.10 0.74 -3.63
CA PHE A 105 15.13 0.69 -2.17
C PHE A 105 16.01 1.85 -1.67
N VAL A 106 15.47 2.66 -0.77
CA VAL A 106 16.07 3.92 -0.32
C VAL A 106 16.27 3.91 1.19
N ARG A 107 17.47 4.26 1.63
CA ARG A 107 17.82 4.45 3.04
C ARG A 107 18.59 5.75 3.17
N ASP A 108 18.20 6.58 4.13
CA ASP A 108 18.84 7.88 4.41
C ASP A 108 19.01 8.79 3.18
N GLY A 109 18.03 8.76 2.28
CA GLY A 109 18.03 9.54 1.04
C GLY A 109 18.86 8.95 -0.10
N GLU A 110 19.48 7.78 0.10
CA GLU A 110 20.32 7.10 -0.89
C GLU A 110 19.69 5.79 -1.38
N ILE A 111 19.82 5.52 -2.67
CA ILE A 111 19.36 4.25 -3.26
C ILE A 111 20.38 3.15 -2.97
N ILE A 112 20.00 2.17 -2.17
CA ILE A 112 20.83 1.01 -1.80
C ILE A 112 20.57 -0.22 -2.68
N GLY A 113 19.47 -0.23 -3.44
CA GLY A 113 19.12 -1.33 -4.34
C GLY A 113 18.17 -0.88 -5.45
N ARG A 114 18.30 -1.51 -6.61
CA ARG A 114 17.44 -1.30 -7.78
C ARG A 114 17.03 -2.65 -8.34
N GLY A 115 15.82 -2.72 -8.87
CA GLY A 115 15.30 -3.96 -9.45
C GLY A 115 14.29 -3.69 -10.56
N MET A 116 14.19 -4.63 -11.48
CA MET A 116 13.13 -4.72 -12.47
C MET A 116 12.72 -6.19 -12.63
N ASN A 117 11.56 -6.47 -13.22
CA ASN A 117 11.19 -7.86 -13.47
C ASN A 117 12.22 -8.56 -14.37
N GLU A 118 12.54 -9.80 -14.04
CA GLU A 118 13.48 -10.66 -14.77
C GLU A 118 12.89 -12.06 -15.01
N THR A 119 11.57 -12.18 -15.00
CA THR A 119 10.84 -13.45 -15.09
C THR A 119 11.14 -14.21 -16.39
N ASN A 120 11.17 -13.50 -17.52
CA ASN A 120 11.48 -14.08 -18.83
C ASN A 120 12.97 -14.45 -18.93
N ARG A 121 13.86 -13.54 -18.51
CA ARG A 121 15.31 -13.77 -18.58
C ARG A 121 15.76 -14.97 -17.73
N THR A 122 15.15 -15.15 -16.57
CA THR A 122 15.55 -16.18 -15.60
C THR A 122 14.70 -17.45 -15.67
N LEU A 123 13.64 -17.45 -16.49
CA LEU A 123 12.64 -18.53 -16.54
C LEU A 123 12.08 -18.87 -15.16
N ASN A 124 11.96 -17.86 -14.30
CA ASN A 124 11.54 -18.02 -12.92
C ASN A 124 10.47 -16.98 -12.55
N GLY A 125 9.25 -17.47 -12.28
CA GLY A 125 8.10 -16.65 -11.92
C GLY A 125 8.23 -15.86 -10.61
N THR A 126 9.24 -16.14 -9.77
CA THR A 126 9.47 -15.38 -8.52
C THR A 126 10.39 -14.18 -8.70
N ARG A 127 11.04 -14.02 -9.87
CA ARG A 127 12.03 -12.96 -10.15
C ARG A 127 11.39 -11.61 -10.50
N HIS A 128 10.55 -11.13 -9.58
CA HIS A 128 9.95 -9.81 -9.62
C HIS A 128 10.96 -8.73 -9.21
N ALA A 129 10.69 -7.47 -9.60
CA ALA A 129 11.55 -6.32 -9.31
C ALA A 129 11.99 -6.25 -7.84
N GLU A 130 11.07 -6.45 -6.90
CA GLU A 130 11.34 -6.40 -5.46
C GLU A 130 12.31 -7.49 -5.01
N PHE A 131 12.13 -8.72 -5.49
CA PHE A 131 13.03 -9.85 -5.20
C PHE A 131 14.42 -9.63 -5.79
N VAL A 132 14.49 -9.12 -7.02
CA VAL A 132 15.75 -8.82 -7.72
C VAL A 132 16.55 -7.79 -6.93
N ALA A 133 15.91 -6.69 -6.51
CA ALA A 133 16.55 -5.64 -5.73
C ALA A 133 17.00 -6.13 -4.34
N ILE A 134 16.13 -6.83 -3.60
CA ILE A 134 16.43 -7.36 -2.26
C ILE A 134 17.60 -8.35 -2.32
N ALA A 135 17.64 -9.24 -3.31
CA ALA A 135 18.76 -10.16 -3.48
C ALA A 135 20.09 -9.40 -3.61
N GLY A 136 20.11 -8.30 -4.37
CA GLY A 136 21.27 -7.41 -4.49
C GLY A 136 21.65 -6.76 -3.15
N ILE A 137 20.68 -6.27 -2.39
CA ILE A 137 20.90 -5.66 -1.06
C ILE A 137 21.48 -6.67 -0.08
N LEU A 138 20.86 -7.86 0.01
CA LEU A 138 21.23 -8.90 0.96
C LEU A 138 22.59 -9.56 0.65
N SER A 139 23.09 -9.41 -0.58
CA SER A 139 24.47 -9.81 -0.91
C SER A 139 25.54 -8.92 -0.25
N LYS A 140 25.16 -7.72 0.21
CA LYS A 140 26.08 -6.69 0.77
C LYS A 140 25.76 -6.30 2.21
N HIS A 141 24.50 -6.47 2.62
CA HIS A 141 23.99 -5.99 3.90
C HIS A 141 23.18 -7.07 4.62
N PRO A 142 23.18 -7.09 5.96
CA PRO A 142 22.30 -7.97 6.71
C PRO A 142 20.84 -7.53 6.54
N ILE A 143 19.91 -8.49 6.61
CA ILE A 143 18.46 -8.29 6.43
C ILE A 143 17.87 -7.13 7.25
N LYS A 144 18.41 -6.87 8.46
CA LYS A 144 17.96 -5.80 9.36
C LYS A 144 17.99 -4.40 8.72
N ILE A 145 18.77 -4.20 7.65
CA ILE A 145 18.80 -2.93 6.90
C ILE A 145 17.40 -2.54 6.37
N LEU A 146 16.55 -3.52 6.06
CA LEU A 146 15.23 -3.28 5.49
C LEU A 146 14.27 -2.60 6.47
N ASN A 147 14.49 -2.74 7.78
CA ASN A 147 13.74 -2.04 8.83
C ASN A 147 13.86 -0.51 8.77
N GLU A 148 14.88 -0.01 8.06
CA GLU A 148 15.18 1.40 7.88
C GLU A 148 15.11 1.82 6.41
N THR A 149 14.55 0.98 5.55
CA THR A 149 14.56 1.17 4.09
C THR A 149 13.14 1.34 3.57
N ASP A 150 12.92 2.34 2.72
CA ASP A 150 11.69 2.53 1.96
C ASP A 150 11.79 1.88 0.59
N LEU A 151 10.69 1.28 0.13
CA LEU A 151 10.54 0.79 -1.24
C LEU A 151 9.74 1.80 -2.06
N TYR A 152 10.22 2.11 -3.27
CA TYR A 152 9.47 2.78 -4.32
C TYR A 152 9.31 1.83 -5.50
N VAL A 153 8.08 1.53 -5.91
CA VAL A 153 7.80 0.56 -6.98
C VAL A 153 6.70 1.07 -7.92
N THR A 154 6.84 0.87 -9.23
CA THR A 154 5.89 1.45 -10.20
C THR A 154 4.48 0.87 -10.09
N VAL A 155 4.35 -0.39 -9.70
CA VAL A 155 3.09 -1.13 -9.56
C VAL A 155 2.97 -1.66 -8.14
N GLU A 156 1.77 -1.63 -7.57
CA GLU A 156 1.47 -2.20 -6.26
C GLU A 156 2.05 -3.63 -6.13
N PRO A 157 2.81 -3.92 -5.05
CA PRO A 157 3.40 -5.23 -4.82
C PRO A 157 2.35 -6.33 -4.88
N CYS A 158 2.66 -7.43 -5.57
CA CYS A 158 1.78 -8.58 -5.57
C CYS A 158 1.75 -9.28 -4.19
N VAL A 159 0.79 -10.17 -3.94
CA VAL A 159 0.69 -10.97 -2.70
C VAL A 159 2.03 -11.57 -2.26
N MET A 160 2.78 -12.17 -3.20
CA MET A 160 4.10 -12.74 -2.93
C MET A 160 5.11 -11.69 -2.44
N CYS A 161 5.20 -10.56 -3.14
CA CYS A 161 6.16 -9.51 -2.80
C CYS A 161 5.76 -8.79 -1.51
N ALA A 162 4.46 -8.51 -1.33
CA ALA A 162 3.92 -7.90 -0.12
C ALA A 162 4.19 -8.76 1.13
N SER A 163 4.05 -10.09 1.02
CA SER A 163 4.36 -11.02 2.11
C SER A 163 5.86 -11.11 2.41
N MET A 164 6.72 -11.15 1.39
CA MET A 164 8.17 -11.09 1.59
C MET A 164 8.58 -9.81 2.33
N LEU A 165 8.11 -8.65 1.88
CA LEU A 165 8.40 -7.35 2.49
C LEU A 165 7.96 -7.30 3.96
N ARG A 166 6.81 -7.92 4.27
CA ARG A 166 6.28 -8.08 5.63
C ARG A 166 7.23 -8.89 6.50
N GLN A 167 7.63 -10.08 6.05
CA GLN A 167 8.51 -10.98 6.78
C GLN A 167 9.91 -10.39 7.00
N TYR A 168 10.39 -9.59 6.04
CA TYR A 168 11.71 -8.96 6.09
C TYR A 168 11.71 -7.63 6.84
N GLY A 169 10.55 -7.13 7.26
CA GLY A 169 10.41 -5.97 8.11
C GLY A 169 10.62 -4.63 7.40
N ILE A 170 10.19 -4.47 6.14
CA ILE A 170 10.36 -3.20 5.41
C ILE A 170 9.82 -1.99 6.20
N ARG A 171 10.47 -0.83 6.08
CA ARG A 171 10.03 0.41 6.78
C ARG A 171 8.73 0.96 6.22
N ALA A 172 8.65 1.14 4.90
CA ALA A 172 7.48 1.68 4.20
C ALA A 172 7.51 1.30 2.71
N VAL A 173 6.34 1.34 2.06
CA VAL A 173 6.20 1.09 0.61
C VAL A 173 5.44 2.25 -0.05
N TYR A 174 6.00 2.75 -1.13
CA TYR A 174 5.42 3.75 -2.01
C TYR A 174 5.23 3.13 -3.39
N PHE A 175 4.05 3.27 -3.99
CA PHE A 175 3.79 2.73 -5.32
C PHE A 175 3.07 3.67 -6.27
N GLY A 176 3.22 3.42 -7.57
CA GLY A 176 2.55 4.19 -8.61
C GLY A 176 1.09 3.79 -8.81
N CYS A 177 0.83 2.73 -9.58
CA CYS A 177 -0.53 2.28 -9.86
C CYS A 177 -0.91 0.99 -9.12
N TRP A 178 -2.21 0.81 -8.87
CA TRP A 178 -2.77 -0.40 -8.26
C TRP A 178 -2.57 -1.64 -9.15
N ASN A 179 -2.45 -2.79 -8.51
CA ASN A 179 -2.35 -4.09 -9.15
C ASN A 179 -3.70 -4.82 -9.03
N GLU A 180 -4.55 -4.64 -10.02
CA GLU A 180 -5.94 -5.11 -9.99
C GLU A 180 -6.09 -6.64 -9.97
N ARG A 181 -5.06 -7.38 -10.37
CA ARG A 181 -5.12 -8.85 -10.46
C ARG A 181 -4.45 -9.56 -9.30
N PHE A 182 -3.37 -8.99 -8.77
CA PHE A 182 -2.51 -9.68 -7.82
C PHE A 182 -2.09 -8.82 -6.62
N GLY A 183 -2.65 -7.61 -6.46
CA GLY A 183 -2.26 -6.65 -5.44
C GLY A 183 -2.34 -7.20 -4.01
N GLY A 184 -1.21 -7.16 -3.30
CA GLY A 184 -1.08 -7.64 -1.92
C GLY A 184 -1.14 -6.55 -0.87
N THR A 185 -1.29 -5.28 -1.26
CA THR A 185 -1.30 -4.14 -0.35
C THR A 185 -2.63 -3.36 -0.37
N GLY A 186 -3.72 -4.02 -0.76
CA GLY A 186 -5.07 -3.46 -0.82
C GLY A 186 -5.79 -3.65 -2.16
N GLY A 187 -5.08 -3.98 -3.23
CA GLY A 187 -5.67 -4.22 -4.55
C GLY A 187 -6.55 -5.47 -4.58
N VAL A 188 -6.05 -6.57 -4.04
CA VAL A 188 -6.77 -7.86 -3.91
C VAL A 188 -6.78 -8.32 -2.47
N LEU A 189 -5.62 -8.37 -1.82
CA LEU A 189 -5.43 -8.75 -0.42
C LEU A 189 -4.71 -7.65 0.36
N ASN A 190 -4.81 -7.72 1.70
CA ASN A 190 -4.19 -6.77 2.63
C ASN A 190 -3.02 -7.40 3.42
N CYS A 191 -2.09 -8.08 2.73
CA CYS A 191 -0.95 -8.76 3.38
C CYS A 191 -0.06 -7.79 4.19
N HIS A 192 -0.02 -6.51 3.81
CA HIS A 192 0.74 -5.46 4.49
C HIS A 192 0.13 -4.99 5.82
N SER A 193 -1.12 -5.34 6.15
CA SER A 193 -1.81 -4.85 7.35
C SER A 193 -2.62 -5.92 8.08
N ASP A 194 -2.65 -7.16 7.59
CA ASP A 194 -3.28 -8.28 8.27
C ASP A 194 -2.70 -8.44 9.70
N PRO A 195 -3.55 -8.42 10.75
CA PRO A 195 -3.12 -8.51 12.14
C PRO A 195 -2.70 -9.94 12.55
N SER A 196 -2.99 -10.96 11.75
CA SER A 196 -2.65 -12.36 12.05
C SER A 196 -1.22 -12.77 11.66
N ILE A 197 -0.47 -11.87 11.00
CA ILE A 197 0.88 -12.10 10.46
C ILE A 197 1.91 -11.29 11.29
N ASP A 198 3.13 -11.08 10.78
CA ASP A 198 4.21 -10.27 11.39
C ASP A 198 3.81 -8.79 11.65
N LYS A 199 4.75 -7.88 11.91
CA LYS A 199 4.45 -6.44 12.16
C LYS A 199 4.03 -5.67 10.88
N PRO A 200 2.97 -4.83 10.92
CA PRO A 200 2.55 -3.99 9.78
C PRO A 200 3.61 -3.04 9.24
N TYR A 201 3.50 -2.71 7.95
CA TYR A 201 4.22 -1.60 7.34
C TYR A 201 3.25 -0.66 6.61
N PRO A 202 3.51 0.66 6.64
CA PRO A 202 2.71 1.66 5.93
C PRO A 202 2.89 1.56 4.42
N VAL A 203 1.82 1.85 3.70
CA VAL A 203 1.78 1.84 2.23
C VAL A 203 1.14 3.13 1.72
N THR A 204 1.74 3.75 0.71
CA THR A 204 1.20 4.94 0.02
C THR A 204 1.22 4.73 -1.49
N GLY A 205 0.07 4.82 -2.14
CA GLY A 205 -0.07 4.64 -3.59
C GLY A 205 -0.35 5.94 -4.34
N GLY A 206 -0.18 5.93 -5.66
CA GLY A 206 -0.61 7.02 -6.55
C GLY A 206 0.51 7.88 -7.13
N ILE A 207 1.78 7.63 -6.79
CA ILE A 207 2.90 8.47 -7.23
C ILE A 207 3.26 8.14 -8.68
N PHE A 208 3.08 9.08 -9.62
CA PHE A 208 3.19 8.82 -11.06
C PHE A 208 2.34 7.63 -11.54
N ARG A 209 1.13 7.51 -10.99
CA ARG A 209 0.16 6.46 -11.34
C ARG A 209 -0.08 6.39 -12.85
N GLU A 210 -0.28 7.53 -13.49
CA GLU A 210 -0.62 7.60 -14.91
C GLU A 210 0.52 7.03 -15.77
N GLU A 211 1.76 7.40 -15.46
CA GLU A 211 2.95 6.90 -16.16
C GLU A 211 3.12 5.39 -15.99
N ALA A 212 2.94 4.87 -14.76
CA ALA A 212 3.01 3.44 -14.49
C ALA A 212 1.94 2.64 -15.26
N ILE A 213 0.70 3.15 -15.32
CA ILE A 213 -0.37 2.54 -16.12
C ILE A 213 0.00 2.55 -17.61
N MET A 214 0.54 3.66 -18.11
CA MET A 214 0.92 3.78 -19.51
C MET A 214 2.04 2.81 -19.90
N LEU A 215 3.01 2.56 -19.02
CA LEU A 215 4.03 1.53 -19.25
C LEU A 215 3.40 0.13 -19.37
N LEU A 216 2.53 -0.25 -18.43
CA LEU A 216 1.82 -1.53 -18.49
C LEU A 216 0.98 -1.66 -19.77
N ARG A 217 0.25 -0.61 -20.16
CA ARG A 217 -0.54 -0.62 -21.39
C ARG A 217 0.33 -0.78 -22.63
N LYS A 218 1.49 -0.11 -22.70
CA LYS A 218 2.47 -0.29 -23.79
C LYS A 218 2.91 -1.75 -23.91
N PHE A 219 3.23 -2.40 -22.79
CA PHE A 219 3.61 -3.82 -22.76
C PHE A 219 2.49 -4.75 -23.27
N TYR A 220 1.24 -4.55 -22.84
CA TYR A 220 0.15 -5.45 -23.26
C TYR A 220 -0.31 -5.27 -24.71
N VAL A 221 -0.06 -4.08 -25.29
CA VAL A 221 -0.34 -3.79 -26.71
C VAL A 221 0.72 -4.44 -27.62
N GLN A 222 1.96 -4.62 -27.15
CA GLN A 222 2.98 -5.35 -27.91
C GLN A 222 2.47 -6.75 -28.30
N GLU A 223 2.77 -7.15 -29.53
CA GLU A 223 2.48 -8.49 -30.01
C GLU A 223 3.45 -9.47 -29.37
N ASN A 224 2.95 -10.62 -28.92
CA ASN A 224 3.82 -11.68 -28.43
C ASN A 224 4.28 -12.51 -29.63
N GLU A 225 5.38 -12.08 -30.26
CA GLU A 225 5.98 -12.79 -31.39
C GLU A 225 6.45 -14.22 -31.02
N LYS A 226 6.64 -14.49 -29.73
CA LYS A 226 7.07 -15.79 -29.21
C LYS A 226 5.92 -16.77 -28.98
N ALA A 227 4.67 -16.36 -29.22
CA ALA A 227 3.52 -17.26 -29.08
C ALA A 227 3.51 -18.31 -30.22
N PRO A 228 3.18 -19.60 -29.95
CA PRO A 228 3.12 -20.64 -30.98
C PRO A 228 2.19 -20.28 -32.14
N GLU A 229 1.09 -19.60 -31.83
CA GLU A 229 0.20 -18.97 -32.79
C GLU A 229 0.04 -17.49 -32.41
N PRO A 230 0.80 -16.57 -33.05
CA PRO A 230 0.70 -15.15 -32.76
C PRO A 230 -0.68 -14.64 -33.20
N LYS A 231 -1.58 -14.43 -32.24
CA LYS A 231 -2.85 -13.75 -32.48
C LYS A 231 -2.55 -12.28 -32.74
N GLN A 232 -2.73 -11.84 -33.99
CA GLN A 232 -2.60 -10.45 -34.38
C GLN A 232 -3.52 -9.58 -33.50
N LYS A 233 -2.94 -8.65 -32.74
CA LYS A 233 -3.70 -7.75 -31.84
C LYS A 233 -4.09 -6.45 -32.55
N LYS A 234 -4.31 -6.49 -33.87
CA LYS A 234 -4.51 -5.32 -34.75
C LYS A 234 -5.63 -4.35 -34.32
N THR A 235 -6.57 -4.78 -33.48
CA THR A 235 -7.71 -3.96 -33.00
C THR A 235 -7.50 -3.36 -31.60
N ARG A 236 -6.38 -3.61 -30.91
CA ARG A 236 -6.14 -3.05 -29.57
C ARG A 236 -5.47 -1.67 -29.66
N GLU A 237 -6.30 -0.64 -29.72
CA GLU A 237 -5.84 0.74 -29.55
C GLU A 237 -5.36 0.98 -28.12
N LEU A 238 -4.24 1.70 -28.00
CA LEU A 238 -3.72 2.14 -26.71
C LEU A 238 -4.67 3.18 -26.14
N LYS A 239 -5.52 2.79 -25.19
CA LYS A 239 -6.31 3.76 -24.42
C LYS A 239 -5.34 4.67 -23.67
N THR A 240 -5.38 5.96 -23.93
CA THR A 240 -4.55 6.98 -23.24
C THR A 240 -5.28 7.59 -22.05
N GLU A 241 -6.62 7.51 -22.04
CA GLU A 241 -7.44 8.01 -20.95
C GLU A 241 -7.28 7.14 -19.69
N ILE A 242 -7.00 7.80 -18.58
CA ILE A 242 -6.89 7.19 -17.26
C ILE A 242 -7.91 7.89 -16.38
N LEU A 243 -8.92 7.14 -15.93
CA LEU A 243 -9.97 7.70 -15.08
C LEU A 243 -9.38 8.15 -13.72
N PRO A 244 -9.90 9.25 -13.14
CA PRO A 244 -9.53 9.69 -11.80
C PRO A 244 -9.74 8.57 -10.77
N MET A 245 -8.93 8.56 -9.70
CA MET A 245 -9.19 7.69 -8.55
C MET A 245 -10.34 8.27 -7.73
N ASP A 246 -11.37 7.46 -7.45
CA ASP A 246 -12.32 7.77 -6.38
C ASP A 246 -11.61 7.59 -5.02
N ILE A 247 -11.29 8.70 -4.37
CA ILE A 247 -10.57 8.76 -3.09
C ILE A 247 -11.41 8.13 -1.94
N HIS A 248 -12.71 7.89 -2.16
CA HIS A 248 -13.69 7.51 -1.13
C HIS A 248 -14.27 6.10 -1.26
N ALA A 249 -13.78 5.26 -2.18
CA ALA A 249 -14.30 3.90 -2.33
C ALA A 249 -13.28 2.85 -1.84
N PRO A 250 -13.50 2.20 -0.68
CA PRO A 250 -12.80 0.95 -0.40
C PRO A 250 -13.19 -0.06 -1.48
N LYS A 251 -12.21 -0.55 -2.25
CA LYS A 251 -12.41 -1.59 -3.29
C LYS A 251 -12.78 -2.97 -2.70
N SER A 252 -13.07 -3.07 -1.41
CA SER A 252 -13.67 -4.25 -0.81
C SER A 252 -15.19 -4.21 -1.01
N THR A 253 -15.66 -4.39 -2.23
CA THR A 253 -16.99 -5.01 -2.40
C THR A 253 -16.76 -6.52 -2.33
N PRO A 254 -17.30 -7.23 -1.32
CA PRO A 254 -17.33 -8.68 -1.41
C PRO A 254 -18.13 -9.04 -2.66
N SER A 255 -17.54 -9.84 -3.53
CA SER A 255 -18.27 -10.47 -4.63
C SER A 255 -19.52 -11.12 -4.04
N PRO A 256 -20.73 -10.91 -4.60
CA PRO A 256 -21.92 -11.61 -4.12
C PRO A 256 -21.61 -13.10 -4.12
N ALA A 257 -21.79 -13.74 -2.97
CA ALA A 257 -21.53 -15.16 -2.80
C ALA A 257 -22.28 -15.92 -3.90
N LEU A 258 -21.54 -16.70 -4.69
CA LEU A 258 -22.14 -17.68 -5.58
C LEU A 258 -23.02 -18.60 -4.72
N PRO A 259 -24.28 -18.88 -5.11
CA PRO A 259 -25.15 -19.75 -4.34
C PRO A 259 -24.46 -21.12 -4.17
N THR A 260 -24.32 -21.54 -2.92
CA THR A 260 -23.79 -22.85 -2.56
C THR A 260 -24.61 -23.94 -3.27
N PRO A 261 -23.99 -24.84 -4.04
CA PRO A 261 -24.69 -25.98 -4.59
C PRO A 261 -25.20 -26.88 -3.44
N PRO A 262 -26.38 -27.51 -3.59
CA PRO A 262 -26.93 -28.37 -2.56
C PRO A 262 -25.98 -29.53 -2.27
N LEU A 263 -25.73 -29.79 -0.98
CA LEU A 263 -24.96 -30.92 -0.48
C LEU A 263 -25.51 -32.23 -1.06
N ALA A 264 -24.77 -32.84 -1.98
CA ALA A 264 -25.01 -34.21 -2.41
C ALA A 264 -24.83 -35.13 -1.20
N LYS A 265 -25.86 -35.89 -0.86
CA LYS A 265 -25.81 -36.89 0.21
C LYS A 265 -24.71 -37.91 -0.14
N VAL A 266 -23.66 -37.93 0.66
CA VAL A 266 -22.61 -38.96 0.59
C VAL A 266 -23.27 -40.29 0.95
N ALA A 267 -23.35 -41.20 -0.02
CA ALA A 267 -23.79 -42.56 0.21
C ALA A 267 -22.77 -43.29 1.09
N VAL A 268 -23.22 -43.83 2.21
CA VAL A 268 -22.41 -44.67 3.10
C VAL A 268 -22.06 -45.96 2.35
N PRO A 269 -20.78 -46.38 2.28
CA PRO A 269 -20.44 -47.64 1.64
C PRO A 269 -20.91 -48.82 2.49
N THR A 270 -21.68 -49.71 1.86
CA THR A 270 -22.14 -50.99 2.40
C THR A 270 -20.94 -51.89 2.70
N PRO A 271 -20.87 -52.56 3.87
CA PRO A 271 -19.75 -53.45 4.18
C PRO A 271 -19.79 -54.70 3.28
N LEU A 272 -18.64 -55.02 2.67
CA LEU A 272 -18.42 -56.23 1.89
C LEU A 272 -18.46 -57.47 2.78
N LEU A 273 -19.47 -58.32 2.57
CA LEU A 273 -19.49 -59.68 3.09
C LEU A 273 -18.43 -60.51 2.36
N THR A 274 -17.45 -61.01 3.11
CA THR A 274 -16.48 -62.02 2.62
C THR A 274 -17.17 -63.38 2.48
N PRO A 275 -17.01 -64.10 1.35
CA PRO A 275 -17.48 -65.47 1.26
C PRO A 275 -16.55 -66.41 2.03
N ALA A 276 -17.13 -67.33 2.79
CA ALA A 276 -16.42 -68.45 3.37
C ALA A 276 -15.92 -69.37 2.24
N LEU A 277 -14.63 -69.74 2.30
CA LEU A 277 -14.03 -70.74 1.41
C LEU A 277 -14.52 -72.15 1.80
N PRO A 278 -14.63 -73.08 0.83
CA PRO A 278 -15.16 -74.42 1.02
C PRO A 278 -14.21 -75.35 1.81
#